data_AF-A0A6M0R6Z7-F1
#
_entry.id   AF-A0A6M0R6Z7-F1
#
_cell.length_a   1.000
_cell.length_b   1.000
_cell.length_c   1.000
_cell.angle_alpha   90.00
_cell.angle_beta   90.00
_cell.angle_gamma   90.00
#
_symmetry.space_group_name_H-M   'P 1'
#
loop_
_entity.id
_entity.type
_entity.pdbx_description
1 polymer ?
#
loop_
_entity_poly.entity_id
_entity_poly.type
_entity_poly.pdbx_seq_one_letter_code
_entity_poly.pdbx_strand_id
1 'polypeptide(L)' 'MDMKKLIERINALYKKSKEEGLTEKEKLEQDKLRKEYIDIIKGNVKTQLKGVKYEGNKNIKH' A
#
# COMPACT_ATOMS: atom_id res chain seq x y z
N MET A 1 -5.93 9.10 7.54
CA MET A 1 -4.50 9.03 7.91
C MET A 1 -3.70 9.51 6.71
N ASP A 2 -2.65 10.32 6.90
CA ASP A 2 -1.80 10.75 5.79
C ASP A 2 -0.92 9.58 5.33
N MET A 3 -1.02 9.20 4.05
CA MET A 3 -0.28 8.08 3.47
C MET A 3 1.23 8.25 3.62
N LYS A 4 1.76 9.49 3.56
CA LYS A 4 3.19 9.74 3.75
C LYS A 4 3.62 9.38 5.17
N LYS A 5 2.87 9.84 6.18
CA LYS A 5 3.14 9.54 7.60
C LYS A 5 3.04 8.04 7.90
N LEU A 6 2.10 7.34 7.26
CA LEU A 6 1.96 5.89 7.37
C LEU A 6 3.24 5.18 6.89
N ILE A 7 3.72 5.53 5.70
CA ILE A 7 4.93 4.95 5.10
C ILE A 7 6.17 5.29 5.93
N GLU A 8 6.31 6.56 6.35
CA GLU A 8 7.42 7.01 7.21
C GLU A 8 7.49 6.20 8.51
N ARG A 9 6.34 5.96 9.16
CA ARG A 9 6.28 5.19 10.40
C ARG A 9 6.64 3.72 10.18
N ILE A 10 6.13 3.11 9.10
CA ILE A 10 6.49 1.73 8.73
C ILE A 10 8.01 1.61 8.49
N ASN A 11 8.61 2.58 7.79
CA ASN A 11 10.04 2.62 7.52
C ASN A 11 10.87 2.83 8.79
N ALA A 12 10.44 3.70 9.70
CA ALA A 12 11.10 3.89 10.99
C ALA A 12 11.10 2.61 11.83
N LEU A 13 9.96 1.91 11.92
CA LEU A 13 9.87 0.61 12.60
C LEU A 13 10.70 -0.46 11.91
N TYR A 14 10.76 -0.45 10.58
CA TYR A 14 11.61 -1.39 9.83
C TYR A 14 13.09 -1.17 10.11
N LYS A 15 13.55 0.10 10.10
CA LYS A 15 14.94 0.45 10.42
C LYS A 15 15.30 0.01 11.84
N LYS A 16 14.44 0.34 12.82
CA LYS A 16 14.62 -0.08 14.21
C LYS A 16 14.68 -1.61 14.34
N SER A 17 13.81 -2.33 13.63
CA SER A 17 13.83 -3.80 13.58
C SER A 17 15.15 -4.39 13.08
N LYS A 18 15.89 -3.68 12.23
CA LYS A 18 17.17 -4.13 11.67
C LYS A 18 18.36 -3.79 12.56
N GLU A 19 18.31 -2.65 13.24
CA GLU A 19 19.41 -2.17 14.08
C GLU A 19 19.34 -2.75 15.51
N GLU A 20 18.19 -2.63 16.17
CA GLU A 20 18.02 -2.94 17.59
C GLU A 20 16.97 -4.02 17.86
N GLY A 21 16.14 -4.32 16.86
CA GLY A 21 14.96 -5.16 17.01
C GLY A 21 13.73 -4.37 17.46
N LEU A 22 12.56 -5.01 17.44
CA LEU A 22 11.29 -4.41 17.85
C LEU A 22 10.77 -5.04 19.13
N THR A 23 10.25 -4.20 20.02
CA THR A 23 9.42 -4.66 21.13
C THR A 23 8.12 -5.27 20.60
N GLU A 24 7.43 -6.08 21.41
CA GLU A 24 6.15 -6.68 21.01
C GLU A 24 5.10 -5.62 20.63
N LYS A 25 5.04 -4.51 21.37
CA LYS A 25 4.15 -3.38 21.06
C LYS A 25 4.44 -2.79 19.69
N GLU A 26 5.71 -2.62 19.35
CA GLU A 26 6.12 -2.08 18.06
C GLU A 26 5.90 -3.07 16.91
N LYS A 27 6.04 -4.38 17.15
CA LYS A 27 5.67 -5.41 16.17
C LYS A 27 4.18 -5.35 15.87
N LEU A 28 3.34 -5.27 16.91
CA LEU A 28 1.89 -5.13 16.75
C LEU A 28 1.52 -3.83 16.02
N GLU A 29 2.20 -2.73 16.33
CA GLU A 29 2.05 -1.46 15.62
C GLU A 29 2.42 -1.63 14.13
N GLN A 30 3.59 -2.18 13.83
CA GLN A 30 4.07 -2.39 12.47
C GLN A 30 3.11 -3.25 11.65
N ASP A 31 2.61 -4.34 12.21
CA ASP A 31 1.65 -5.22 11.55
C ASP A 31 0.32 -4.53 11.27
N LYS A 32 -0.18 -3.73 12.21
CA LYS A 32 -1.40 -2.94 12.01
C LYS A 32 -1.22 -1.94 10.87
N LEU A 33 -0.12 -1.19 10.88
CA LEU A 33 0.18 -0.18 9.85
C LEU A 33 0.36 -0.83 8.47
N ARG A 34 1.01 -1.99 8.39
CA ARG A 34 1.18 -2.74 7.14
C ARG A 34 -0.15 -3.23 6.58
N LYS A 35 -1.06 -3.73 7.42
CA LYS A 35 -2.41 -4.13 7.00
C LYS A 35 -3.18 -2.94 6.43
N GLU A 36 -3.17 -1.81 7.14
CA GLU A 36 -3.83 -0.58 6.68
C GLU A 36 -3.27 -0.10 5.33
N TYR A 37 -1.94 -0.10 5.16
CA TYR A 37 -1.30 0.24 3.89
C TYR A 37 -1.77 -0.68 2.75
N ILE A 38 -1.76 -1.98 2.97
CA ILE A 38 -2.18 -2.97 1.96
C ILE A 38 -3.64 -2.77 1.56
N ASP A 39 -4.53 -2.51 2.52
CA ASP A 39 -5.95 -2.32 2.22
C ASP A 39 -6.21 -1.05 1.40
N ILE A 40 -5.51 0.04 1.71
CA ILE A 40 -5.55 1.27 0.90
C ILE A 40 -5.05 0.99 -0.53
N ILE A 41 -3.91 0.32 -0.67
CA ILE A 41 -3.34 0.01 -1.99
C ILE A 41 -4.26 -0.93 -2.79
N LYS A 42 -4.82 -1.98 -2.16
CA LYS A 42 -5.80 -2.88 -2.79
C LYS A 42 -7.02 -2.11 -3.29
N GLY A 43 -7.54 -1.17 -2.51
CA GLY A 43 -8.64 -0.29 -2.91
C GLY A 43 -8.28 0.54 -4.14
N ASN A 44 -7.13 1.19 -4.11
CA ASN A 44 -6.63 2.01 -5.22
C ASN A 44 -6.44 1.20 -6.50
N VAL A 45 -5.84 0.01 -6.41
CA VAL A 45 -5.65 -0.90 -7.56
C VAL A 45 -6.98 -1.35 -8.13
N LYS A 46 -7.96 -1.74 -7.30
CA LYS A 46 -9.30 -2.10 -7.77
C LYS A 46 -9.98 -0.94 -8.51
N THR A 47 -9.84 0.28 -8.00
CA THR A 47 -10.38 1.48 -8.65
C THR A 47 -9.72 1.74 -10.00
N GLN A 48 -8.39 1.63 -10.08
CA GLN A 48 -7.66 1.77 -11.35
C GLN A 48 -8.10 0.72 -12.37
N LEU A 49 -8.21 -0.55 -11.96
CA LEU A 49 -8.68 -1.63 -12.84
C LEU A 49 -10.11 -1.44 -13.35
N LYS A 50 -11.02 -0.93 -12.51
CA LYS A 50 -12.39 -0.56 -12.94
C LYS A 50 -12.41 0.63 -13.92
N GLY A 51 -11.45 1.54 -13.79
CA GLY A 51 -11.28 2.71 -14.65
C GLY A 51 -10.65 2.40 -16.00
N VAL A 52 -10.00 1.24 -16.15
CA VAL A 52 -9.51 0.74 -17.45
C VAL A 52 -10.73 0.31 -18.28
N LYS A 53 -11.32 1.26 -19.01
CA LYS A 53 -12.14 0.93 -20.17
C LYS A 53 -11.22 0.31 -21.20
N TYR A 54 -11.55 -0.91 -21.61
CA TYR A 54 -10.93 -1.54 -22.77
C TYR A 54 -11.18 -0.65 -23.99
N GLU A 55 -10.22 0.18 -24.38
CA GLU A 55 -10.19 0.82 -25.70
C GLU A 55 -9.81 -0.24 -26.73
N GLY A 56 -10.74 -1.19 -26.94
CA GLY A 56 -10.71 -2.07 -28.08
C GLY A 56 -10.75 -1.19 -29.32
N ASN A 57 -9.59 -1.08 -29.98
CA ASN A 57 -9.39 -0.34 -31.21
C ASN A 57 -10.41 -0.82 -32.26
N LYS A 58 -11.56 -0.14 -32.34
CA LYS A 58 -12.56 -0.34 -33.40
C LYS A 58 -12.19 0.53 -34.58
N ASN A 59 -11.12 0.18 -35.29
CA ASN A 59 -10.91 0.72 -36.63
C ASN A 59 -10.48 -0.38 -37.61
N ILE A 60 -11.37 -1.35 -37.77
CA ILE A 60 -11.52 -2.06 -39.04
C ILE A 60 -12.56 -1.26 -39.83
N LYS A 61 -12.10 -0.37 -40.70
CA LYS A 61 -12.93 0.19 -41.77
C LYS A 61 -12.31 -0.26 -43.10
N HIS A 62 -13.23 -0.72 -43.96
CA HIS A 62 -13.03 -1.31 -45.28
C HIS A 62 -12.10 -0.53 -46.19
#